data_AF-A0A9E3R5N7-F1
#
_entry.id   AF-A0A9E3R5N7-F1
#
_cell.length_a   1.000
_cell.length_b   1.000
_cell.length_c   1.000
_cell.angle_alpha   90.00
_cell.angle_beta   90.00
_cell.angle_gamma   90.00
#
_symmetry.space_group_name_H-M   'P 1'
#
loop_
_entity.id
_entity.type
_entity.pdbx_description
1 polymer ?
#
loop_
_entity_poly.entity_id
_entity_poly.type
_entity_poly.pdbx_seq_one_letter_code
_entity_poly.pdbx_strand_id
1 'polypeptide(L)'
;MRKLLLAVWAVVAVGSGCGPQMEPVVVDDGAADEAAQDATSELKLQLPGFTAWFKLQATKAVRDGRPVWVIAGRASKNLDGVHAFAFDDPLGNAVLLSARKFELQLDQNSELNTMLSGLRVFVGMDPAGPEGQVTAALHLAPHFSATGGSSKLYVFADVSPIELEGALTYRAKVRATGATALTVTPGAPRTSVRDGDVWNADFTFEGLRAGADAAAVRFSFQDGATERVKVATPSFVVSAEGITREDAYEVWPPEQCVDAVQQCLDGLAPGNTDTSSCGSYRQVQKCNSPARLPQLGLAPDDQTALEAAVAAANAQLTAGASVTAKDFYVQAFSARAPSLELVTRAYEFELRNEAPVRVGTLTRAALDDALDGYHAKPVVPAAQQVVFQQAFQAMSLTSTRRSPRGPAQSVTSQLLYFPSAARLVVIELAQEQRP
;
A
#
# COMPACT_ATOMS: atom_id res chain seq x y z
N MET A 1 -22.58 -10.09 44.66
CA MET A 1 -22.42 -11.33 43.84
C MET A 1 -23.50 -11.36 42.76
N ARG A 2 -23.13 -11.35 41.48
CA ARG A 2 -23.94 -11.81 40.35
C ARG A 2 -22.96 -12.37 39.30
N LYS A 3 -23.16 -13.62 38.85
CA LYS A 3 -22.37 -14.19 37.75
C LYS A 3 -23.04 -13.79 36.43
N LEU A 4 -22.25 -13.38 35.45
CA LEU A 4 -22.67 -13.27 34.05
C LEU A 4 -21.90 -14.33 33.26
N LEU A 5 -22.59 -15.09 32.40
CA LEU A 5 -21.95 -16.13 31.60
C LEU A 5 -21.29 -15.48 30.37
N LEU A 6 -20.07 -15.90 30.03
CA LEU A 6 -19.61 -15.85 28.65
C LEU A 6 -20.21 -17.05 27.91
N ALA A 7 -20.82 -16.81 26.75
CA ALA A 7 -21.18 -17.86 25.80
C ALA A 7 -20.08 -17.94 24.74
N VAL A 8 -19.31 -19.03 24.75
CA VAL A 8 -18.30 -19.30 23.72
C VAL A 8 -18.99 -19.95 22.52
N TRP A 9 -18.92 -19.30 21.35
CA TRP A 9 -19.34 -19.89 20.09
C TRP A 9 -18.20 -20.73 19.51
N ALA A 10 -18.34 -22.06 19.57
CA ALA A 10 -17.44 -22.97 18.88
C ALA A 10 -17.87 -23.10 17.41
N VAL A 11 -17.04 -22.62 16.48
CA VAL A 11 -17.22 -22.87 15.04
C VAL A 11 -16.65 -24.26 14.72
N VAL A 12 -17.51 -25.17 14.27
CA VAL A 12 -17.10 -26.52 13.86
C VAL A 12 -16.71 -26.49 12.38
N ALA A 13 -15.40 -26.58 12.09
CA ALA A 13 -14.90 -26.78 10.74
C ALA A 13 -14.82 -28.29 10.42
N VAL A 14 -15.30 -28.69 9.24
CA VAL A 14 -15.33 -30.11 8.80
C VAL A 14 -14.81 -30.24 7.36
N GLY A 15 -13.55 -30.65 7.22
CA GLY A 15 -12.97 -31.16 5.97
C GLY A 15 -12.74 -30.13 4.84
N SER A 16 -11.74 -30.29 3.98
CA SER A 16 -10.64 -31.28 3.99
C SER A 16 -9.49 -30.79 3.10
N GLY A 17 -8.27 -30.73 3.66
CA GLY A 17 -7.04 -30.44 2.92
C GLY A 17 -5.82 -30.61 3.82
N CYS A 18 -4.74 -31.17 3.29
CA CYS A 18 -3.52 -31.46 4.05
C CYS A 18 -2.61 -30.23 4.19
N GLY A 19 -3.10 -29.18 4.86
CA GLY A 19 -2.24 -28.09 5.33
C GLY A 19 -1.40 -28.53 6.54
N PRO A 20 -0.21 -27.95 6.77
CA PRO A 20 0.56 -28.21 7.98
C PRO A 20 -0.21 -27.74 9.23
N GLN A 21 -0.28 -28.59 10.26
CA GLN A 21 -0.98 -28.26 11.50
C GLN A 21 -0.26 -27.13 12.25
N MET A 22 -0.86 -25.94 12.25
CA MET A 22 -0.53 -24.89 13.22
C MET A 22 -1.31 -25.14 14.51
N GLU A 23 -0.71 -25.87 15.45
CA GLU A 23 -1.25 -25.99 16.81
C GLU A 23 -0.91 -24.74 17.63
N PRO A 24 -1.91 -23.99 18.15
CA PRO A 24 -1.64 -22.96 19.15
C PRO A 24 -1.28 -23.64 20.48
N VAL A 25 -0.07 -23.40 20.97
CA VAL A 25 0.41 -23.98 22.24
C VAL A 25 -0.42 -23.43 23.40
N VAL A 26 -1.09 -24.33 24.12
CA VAL A 26 -1.80 -24.01 25.37
C VAL A 26 -0.80 -23.92 26.52
N VAL A 27 -0.94 -22.90 27.36
CA VAL A 27 -0.05 -22.64 28.51
C VAL A 27 -0.38 -23.57 29.69
N ASP A 28 0.66 -24.12 30.31
CA ASP A 28 0.61 -24.68 31.67
C ASP A 28 1.70 -23.98 32.50
N ASP A 29 1.30 -23.30 33.58
CA ASP A 29 2.17 -22.43 34.39
C ASP A 29 2.97 -23.26 35.43
N GLY A 30 3.83 -24.17 34.94
CA GLY A 30 4.41 -25.27 35.72
C GLY A 30 5.95 -25.31 35.79
N ALA A 31 6.53 -24.54 36.73
CA ALA A 31 7.94 -24.59 37.15
C ALA A 31 9.01 -24.19 36.10
N ALA A 32 10.25 -23.94 36.56
CA ALA A 32 11.31 -23.32 35.77
C ALA A 32 12.51 -24.25 35.52
N ASP A 33 12.86 -24.37 34.24
CA ASP A 33 14.16 -24.82 33.74
C ASP A 33 14.65 -23.76 32.73
N GLU A 34 15.96 -23.48 32.68
CA GLU A 34 16.49 -22.41 31.80
C GLU A 34 16.32 -22.70 30.30
N ALA A 35 16.01 -23.94 29.92
CA ALA A 35 15.65 -24.31 28.55
C ALA A 35 14.20 -23.94 28.16
N ALA A 36 13.31 -23.65 29.12
CA ALA A 36 11.89 -23.44 28.86
C ALA A 36 11.55 -22.00 28.39
N GLN A 37 12.31 -20.99 28.82
CA GLN A 37 12.04 -19.58 28.48
C GLN A 37 12.22 -19.24 27.00
N ASP A 38 12.98 -20.04 26.25
CA ASP A 38 13.25 -19.76 24.84
C ASP A 38 12.05 -20.09 23.93
N ALA A 39 11.20 -21.05 24.35
CA ALA A 39 10.09 -21.59 23.55
C ALA A 39 8.97 -20.57 23.28
N THR A 40 8.72 -19.63 24.19
CA THR A 40 7.72 -18.55 24.00
C THR A 40 8.25 -17.38 23.16
N SER A 41 9.51 -17.43 22.70
CA SER A 41 10.15 -16.38 21.89
C SER A 41 10.30 -16.75 20.40
N GLU A 42 9.90 -17.96 20.00
CA GLU A 42 10.20 -18.52 18.69
C GLU A 42 8.96 -19.03 17.93
N LEU A 43 8.86 -18.59 16.68
CA LEU A 43 8.06 -19.24 15.66
C LEU A 43 8.72 -20.57 15.28
N LYS A 44 8.03 -21.70 15.49
CA LYS A 44 8.49 -23.04 15.07
C LYS A 44 7.78 -23.47 13.78
N LEU A 45 8.54 -23.83 12.77
CA LEU A 45 8.05 -24.37 11.49
C LEU A 45 8.61 -25.78 11.26
N GLN A 46 7.76 -26.76 10.93
CA GLN A 46 8.14 -28.18 10.92
C GLN A 46 7.67 -28.93 9.67
N LEU A 47 8.53 -29.81 9.16
CA LEU A 47 8.27 -30.81 8.12
C LEU A 47 8.73 -32.20 8.59
N PRO A 48 8.35 -33.30 7.91
CA PRO A 48 9.02 -34.58 8.09
C PRO A 48 10.54 -34.43 7.91
N GLY A 49 11.31 -34.85 8.91
CA GLY A 49 12.78 -34.78 8.92
C GLY A 49 13.41 -33.41 9.23
N PHE A 50 12.66 -32.30 9.23
CA PHE A 50 13.24 -30.95 9.37
C PHE A 50 12.40 -30.03 10.27
N THR A 51 13.05 -29.11 10.99
CA THR A 51 12.38 -28.08 11.77
C THR A 51 13.25 -26.83 11.77
N ALA A 52 12.64 -25.67 11.50
CA ALA A 52 13.24 -24.36 11.66
C ALA A 52 12.56 -23.62 12.81
N TRP A 53 13.32 -22.76 13.48
CA TRP A 53 12.80 -21.81 14.46
C TRP A 53 13.31 -20.42 14.11
N PHE A 54 12.47 -19.40 14.27
CA PHE A 54 12.78 -18.00 14.03
C PHE A 54 12.35 -17.18 15.25
N LYS A 55 13.17 -16.21 15.68
CA LYS A 55 12.76 -15.30 16.77
C LYS A 55 11.57 -14.44 16.34
N LEU A 56 10.55 -14.36 17.20
CA LEU A 56 9.30 -13.63 16.97
C LEU A 56 9.46 -12.11 16.86
N GLN A 57 10.63 -11.57 17.19
CA GLN A 57 10.95 -10.15 17.04
C GLN A 57 12.27 -9.98 16.29
N ALA A 58 12.27 -9.13 15.27
CA ALA A 58 13.51 -8.67 14.65
C ALA A 58 14.25 -7.73 15.61
N THR A 59 15.57 -7.88 15.71
CA THR A 59 16.42 -7.07 16.60
C THR A 59 17.32 -6.14 15.80
N LYS A 60 17.47 -4.89 16.24
CA LYS A 60 18.38 -3.94 15.58
C LYS A 60 19.83 -4.29 15.89
N ALA A 61 20.68 -4.35 14.87
CA ALA A 61 22.09 -4.64 14.99
C ALA A 61 22.94 -3.76 14.04
N VAL A 62 24.26 -3.95 14.09
CA VAL A 62 25.19 -3.46 13.08
C VAL A 62 25.89 -4.67 12.44
N ARG A 63 25.98 -4.68 11.11
CA ARG A 63 26.70 -5.66 10.29
C ARG A 63 27.48 -4.88 9.23
N ASP A 64 28.77 -5.17 9.07
CA ASP A 64 29.67 -4.51 8.11
C ASP A 64 29.59 -2.97 8.08
N GLY A 65 29.46 -2.37 9.27
CA GLY A 65 29.34 -0.92 9.47
C GLY A 65 27.96 -0.33 9.18
N ARG A 66 26.98 -1.13 8.72
CA ARG A 66 25.61 -0.69 8.40
C ARG A 66 24.63 -1.08 9.51
N PRO A 67 23.64 -0.23 9.83
CA PRO A 67 22.56 -0.62 10.73
C PRO A 67 21.56 -1.53 9.99
N VAL A 68 21.26 -2.67 10.58
CA VAL A 68 20.36 -3.69 10.01
C VAL A 68 19.35 -4.18 11.04
N TRP A 69 18.27 -4.78 10.57
CA TRP A 69 17.34 -5.53 11.41
C TRP A 69 17.52 -7.03 11.17
N VAL A 70 17.71 -7.76 12.27
CA VAL A 70 18.11 -9.17 12.27
C VAL A 70 16.96 -10.03 12.74
N ILE A 71 16.49 -10.92 11.86
CA ILE A 71 15.65 -12.05 12.20
C ILE A 71 16.58 -13.25 12.41
N ALA A 72 16.82 -13.61 13.67
CA ALA A 72 17.67 -14.75 14.01
C ALA A 72 16.89 -16.07 13.86
N GLY A 73 17.53 -17.08 13.28
CA GLY A 73 16.94 -18.40 13.04
C GLY A 73 17.88 -19.57 13.33
N ARG A 74 17.30 -20.76 13.49
CA ARG A 74 18.01 -22.01 13.75
C ARG A 74 17.30 -23.22 13.15
N ALA A 75 18.06 -24.27 12.82
CA ALA A 75 17.53 -25.49 12.19
C ALA A 75 17.79 -26.74 13.05
N SER A 76 17.00 -27.80 12.85
CA SER A 76 17.18 -29.09 13.53
C SER A 76 18.37 -29.87 12.98
N LYS A 77 18.71 -29.65 11.71
CA LYS A 77 19.82 -30.25 10.99
C LYS A 77 20.93 -29.24 10.71
N ASN A 78 22.09 -29.76 10.28
CA ASN A 78 23.12 -28.94 9.68
C ASN A 78 22.58 -28.36 8.36
N LEU A 79 22.96 -27.13 8.05
CA LEU A 79 22.74 -26.47 6.77
C LEU A 79 24.08 -26.28 6.05
N ASP A 80 24.08 -26.49 4.74
CA ASP A 80 25.20 -26.17 3.85
C ASP A 80 25.04 -24.76 3.24
N GLY A 81 23.80 -24.23 3.23
CA GLY A 81 23.45 -22.92 2.67
C GLY A 81 22.18 -22.31 3.29
N VAL A 82 22.05 -21.00 3.14
CA VAL A 82 20.85 -20.21 3.47
C VAL A 82 20.81 -18.96 2.59
N HIS A 83 19.63 -18.58 2.08
CA HIS A 83 19.43 -17.42 1.19
C HIS A 83 18.03 -16.82 1.38
N ALA A 84 17.82 -15.56 0.98
CA ALA A 84 16.54 -14.87 1.12
C ALA A 84 16.15 -14.08 -0.15
N PHE A 85 14.89 -14.18 -0.55
CA PHE A 85 14.41 -13.71 -1.86
C PHE A 85 12.91 -13.36 -1.88
N ALA A 86 12.49 -12.59 -2.88
CA ALA A 86 11.09 -12.36 -3.24
C ALA A 86 10.95 -11.99 -4.72
N PHE A 87 10.12 -12.72 -5.48
CA PHE A 87 9.95 -12.55 -6.94
C PHE A 87 11.28 -12.62 -7.71
N ASP A 88 12.11 -13.60 -7.33
CA ASP A 88 13.41 -13.99 -7.90
C ASP A 88 14.56 -12.99 -7.68
N ASP A 89 14.24 -11.77 -7.22
CA ASP A 89 15.22 -10.84 -6.66
C ASP A 89 15.64 -11.24 -5.22
N PRO A 90 16.93 -11.12 -4.85
CA PRO A 90 17.36 -11.21 -3.46
C PRO A 90 16.71 -10.13 -2.58
N LEU A 91 16.27 -10.51 -1.38
CA LEU A 91 15.64 -9.60 -0.41
C LEU A 91 16.22 -9.83 0.99
N GLY A 92 17.08 -8.92 1.43
CA GLY A 92 17.90 -9.10 2.62
C GLY A 92 19.11 -10.00 2.38
N ASN A 93 20.05 -9.95 3.31
CA ASN A 93 21.24 -10.80 3.35
C ASN A 93 21.04 -11.93 4.36
N ALA A 94 20.97 -13.18 3.90
CA ALA A 94 20.92 -14.35 4.78
C ALA A 94 22.32 -14.91 5.03
N VAL A 95 22.69 -15.09 6.30
CA VAL A 95 24.05 -15.47 6.72
C VAL A 95 24.00 -16.68 7.65
N LEU A 96 24.71 -17.74 7.28
CA LEU A 96 24.91 -18.92 8.14
C LEU A 96 26.00 -18.62 9.19
N LEU A 97 25.61 -18.45 10.46
CA LEU A 97 26.52 -18.16 11.57
C LEU A 97 27.26 -19.39 12.09
N SER A 98 26.61 -20.56 11.98
CA SER A 98 27.17 -21.88 12.30
C SER A 98 26.29 -22.94 11.64
N ALA A 99 26.73 -24.21 11.64
CA ALA A 99 26.01 -25.30 10.97
C ALA A 99 24.49 -25.36 11.24
N ARG A 100 23.96 -24.85 12.37
CA ARG A 100 22.52 -24.84 12.67
C ARG A 100 21.93 -23.48 13.04
N LYS A 101 22.65 -22.37 12.86
CA LYS A 101 22.17 -21.02 13.21
C LYS A 101 22.44 -20.04 12.08
N PHE A 102 21.48 -19.19 11.79
CA PHE A 102 21.55 -18.20 10.72
C PHE A 102 20.86 -16.89 11.11
N GLU A 103 21.11 -15.85 10.33
CA GLU A 103 20.43 -14.55 10.39
C GLU A 103 19.87 -14.21 9.03
N LEU A 104 18.65 -13.68 8.98
CA LEU A 104 18.23 -12.80 7.89
C LEU A 104 18.45 -11.35 8.33
N GLN A 105 19.26 -10.61 7.59
CA GLN A 105 19.66 -9.24 7.85
C GLN A 105 19.00 -8.33 6.80
N LEU A 106 18.20 -7.36 7.25
CA LEU A 106 17.50 -6.40 6.41
C LEU A 106 18.15 -5.02 6.56
N ASP A 107 18.49 -4.35 5.46
CA ASP A 107 18.87 -2.93 5.48
C ASP A 107 17.75 -2.11 6.15
N GLN A 108 18.15 -1.22 7.05
CA GLN A 108 17.23 -0.41 7.85
C GLN A 108 16.31 0.51 7.00
N ASN A 109 16.58 0.69 5.70
CA ASN A 109 15.82 1.56 4.81
C ASN A 109 14.89 0.76 3.88
N SER A 110 15.39 0.35 2.70
CA SER A 110 14.55 -0.15 1.61
C SER A 110 13.97 -1.54 1.88
N GLU A 111 14.78 -2.46 2.42
CA GLU A 111 14.37 -3.85 2.65
C GLU A 111 13.41 -3.95 3.83
N LEU A 112 13.71 -3.26 4.93
CA LEU A 112 12.80 -3.15 6.08
C LEU A 112 11.45 -2.54 5.68
N ASN A 113 11.42 -1.41 4.96
CA ASN A 113 10.17 -0.80 4.50
C ASN A 113 9.40 -1.72 3.56
N THR A 114 10.11 -2.42 2.68
CA THR A 114 9.53 -3.38 1.74
C THR A 114 8.83 -4.52 2.48
N MET A 115 9.48 -5.12 3.49
CA MET A 115 8.84 -6.15 4.32
C MET A 115 7.67 -5.60 5.16
N LEU A 116 7.89 -4.51 5.91
CA LEU A 116 6.85 -3.93 6.80
C LEU A 116 5.60 -3.47 6.07
N SER A 117 5.70 -3.13 4.77
CA SER A 117 4.54 -2.85 3.92
C SER A 117 3.60 -4.04 3.70
N GLY A 118 4.03 -5.26 4.09
CA GLY A 118 3.33 -6.54 3.89
C GLY A 118 3.93 -7.42 2.79
N LEU A 119 5.20 -7.24 2.40
CA LEU A 119 5.84 -8.17 1.46
C LEU A 119 6.41 -9.39 2.19
N ARG A 120 5.94 -10.57 1.81
CA ARG A 120 6.54 -11.87 2.17
C ARG A 120 8.00 -11.94 1.69
N VAL A 121 8.89 -12.38 2.57
CA VAL A 121 10.22 -12.88 2.18
C VAL A 121 10.21 -14.41 2.24
N PHE A 122 10.84 -15.04 1.27
CA PHE A 122 11.16 -16.46 1.32
C PHE A 122 12.56 -16.65 1.87
N VAL A 123 12.73 -17.56 2.84
CA VAL A 123 14.03 -17.98 3.36
C VAL A 123 14.28 -19.42 2.92
N GLY A 124 15.15 -19.57 1.91
CA GLY A 124 15.67 -20.86 1.48
C GLY A 124 16.75 -21.35 2.42
N MET A 125 16.67 -22.61 2.84
CA MET A 125 17.64 -23.30 3.69
C MET A 125 18.02 -24.61 3.03
N ASP A 126 19.30 -24.92 2.98
CA ASP A 126 19.83 -26.10 2.28
C ASP A 126 20.34 -27.11 3.32
N PRO A 127 19.54 -28.13 3.73
CA PRO A 127 19.90 -29.02 4.83
C PRO A 127 20.87 -30.10 4.34
N ALA A 128 21.98 -30.27 5.07
CA ALA A 128 23.03 -31.23 4.72
C ALA A 128 22.48 -32.67 4.68
N GLY A 129 22.31 -33.20 3.45
CA GLY A 129 21.74 -34.52 3.19
C GLY A 129 20.87 -34.57 1.92
N PRO A 130 20.15 -35.68 1.70
CA PRO A 130 19.39 -35.92 0.46
C PRO A 130 17.97 -35.32 0.46
N GLU A 131 17.63 -34.44 1.40
CA GLU A 131 16.25 -33.96 1.60
C GLU A 131 15.84 -32.77 0.72
N GLY A 132 16.76 -32.24 -0.09
CA GLY A 132 16.53 -31.06 -0.92
C GLY A 132 16.41 -29.76 -0.12
N GLN A 133 16.31 -28.65 -0.85
CA GLN A 133 16.07 -27.31 -0.29
C GLN A 133 14.76 -27.28 0.50
N VAL A 134 14.74 -26.49 1.58
CA VAL A 134 13.55 -26.22 2.39
C VAL A 134 13.33 -24.71 2.44
N THR A 135 12.14 -24.24 2.05
CA THR A 135 11.81 -22.82 2.01
C THR A 135 10.75 -22.46 3.05
N ALA A 136 11.00 -21.43 3.84
CA ALA A 136 10.04 -20.84 4.78
C ALA A 136 9.48 -19.52 4.24
N ALA A 137 8.17 -19.30 4.39
CA ALA A 137 7.47 -18.09 3.96
C ALA A 137 7.21 -17.17 5.17
N LEU A 138 7.95 -16.05 5.27
CA LEU A 138 7.92 -15.15 6.44
C LEU A 138 7.32 -13.78 6.12
N HIS A 139 6.65 -13.20 7.11
CA HIS A 139 6.16 -11.83 7.14
C HIS A 139 6.77 -11.06 8.32
N LEU A 140 6.85 -9.73 8.19
CA LEU A 140 7.29 -8.84 9.26
C LEU A 140 6.25 -7.71 9.43
N ALA A 141 5.63 -7.62 10.60
CA ALA A 141 4.59 -6.64 10.90
C ALA A 141 5.07 -5.58 11.91
N PRO A 142 4.76 -4.28 11.72
CA PRO A 142 5.07 -3.26 12.71
C PRO A 142 4.06 -3.27 13.87
N HIS A 143 4.58 -3.13 15.09
CA HIS A 143 3.83 -3.39 16.30
C HIS A 143 4.36 -2.58 17.51
N PHE A 144 3.47 -2.09 18.38
CA PHE A 144 3.81 -1.39 19.62
C PHE A 144 3.88 -2.35 20.80
N SER A 145 5.05 -2.41 21.42
CA SER A 145 5.34 -3.18 22.63
C SER A 145 5.47 -2.28 23.87
N ALA A 146 5.57 -2.90 25.05
CA ALA A 146 6.00 -2.25 26.30
C ALA A 146 5.29 -0.93 26.67
N THR A 147 3.95 -0.87 26.58
CA THR A 147 3.24 0.41 26.80
C THR A 147 3.21 0.84 28.28
N GLY A 148 3.79 2.01 28.58
CA GLY A 148 3.87 2.61 29.91
C GLY A 148 3.17 3.97 29.99
N GLY A 149 2.83 4.42 31.20
CA GLY A 149 2.14 5.70 31.44
C GLY A 149 0.61 5.62 31.49
N SER A 150 -0.04 6.76 31.27
CA SER A 150 -1.45 7.04 31.62
C SER A 150 -2.45 5.96 31.18
N SER A 151 -3.44 5.70 32.03
CA SER A 151 -4.61 4.86 31.73
C SER A 151 -5.68 5.54 30.87
N LYS A 152 -5.60 6.87 30.70
CA LYS A 152 -6.43 7.63 29.75
C LYS A 152 -6.02 7.42 28.28
N LEU A 153 -4.86 6.79 28.06
CA LEU A 153 -4.32 6.43 26.75
C LEU A 153 -4.15 4.92 26.65
N TYR A 154 -4.72 4.33 25.62
CA TYR A 154 -4.51 2.95 25.22
C TYR A 154 -4.04 2.93 23.76
N VAL A 155 -2.75 2.67 23.58
CA VAL A 155 -2.15 2.45 22.26
C VAL A 155 -2.45 1.01 21.87
N PHE A 156 -3.07 0.81 20.71
CA PHE A 156 -3.28 -0.53 20.17
C PHE A 156 -1.95 -1.08 19.67
N ALA A 157 -1.76 -2.38 19.81
CA ALA A 157 -0.47 -3.01 19.53
C ALA A 157 -0.18 -3.10 18.03
N ASP A 158 -1.18 -3.43 17.20
CA ASP A 158 -1.00 -3.52 15.74
C ASP A 158 -0.81 -2.15 15.06
N VAL A 159 0.14 -2.08 14.14
CA VAL A 159 0.29 -0.97 13.18
C VAL A 159 0.04 -1.51 11.77
N SER A 160 -0.98 -0.98 11.08
CA SER A 160 -1.41 -1.49 9.78
C SER A 160 -0.74 -0.73 8.64
N PRO A 161 -0.01 -1.38 7.71
CA PRO A 161 0.39 -0.76 6.46
C PRO A 161 -0.84 -0.59 5.55
N ILE A 162 -1.13 0.64 5.14
CA ILE A 162 -2.30 1.02 4.32
C ILE A 162 -1.86 1.92 3.15
N GLU A 163 -2.68 2.03 2.12
CA GLU A 163 -2.54 3.08 1.11
C GLU A 163 -3.43 4.28 1.51
N LEU A 164 -2.79 5.42 1.78
CA LEU A 164 -3.44 6.68 2.10
C LEU A 164 -2.87 7.76 1.17
N GLU A 165 -3.74 8.48 0.48
CA GLU A 165 -3.35 9.58 -0.44
C GLU A 165 -2.36 9.13 -1.54
N GLY A 166 -2.46 7.85 -1.94
CA GLY A 166 -1.59 7.21 -2.94
C GLY A 166 -0.21 6.81 -2.42
N ALA A 167 0.01 6.79 -1.10
CA ALA A 167 1.28 6.48 -0.47
C ALA A 167 1.16 5.41 0.63
N LEU A 168 2.25 4.64 0.82
CA LEU A 168 2.41 3.72 1.95
C LEU A 168 2.42 4.50 3.27
N THR A 169 1.41 4.23 4.10
CA THR A 169 1.25 4.83 5.42
C THR A 169 1.13 3.72 6.48
N TYR A 170 1.80 3.92 7.62
CA TYR A 170 1.74 3.01 8.76
C TYR A 170 0.76 3.57 9.79
N ARG A 171 -0.47 3.05 9.79
CA ARG A 171 -1.57 3.50 10.65
C ARG A 171 -1.56 2.76 11.98
N ALA A 172 -1.23 3.48 13.04
CA ALA A 172 -1.46 3.05 14.41
C ALA A 172 -2.85 3.51 14.89
N LYS A 173 -3.41 2.83 15.90
CA LYS A 173 -4.68 3.20 16.55
C LYS A 173 -4.42 3.54 18.02
N VAL A 174 -5.09 4.57 18.53
CA VAL A 174 -4.95 5.02 19.93
C VAL A 174 -6.31 5.41 20.47
N ARG A 175 -6.74 4.86 21.60
CA ARG A 175 -7.87 5.40 22.36
C ARG A 175 -7.36 6.44 23.37
N ALA A 176 -7.87 7.66 23.29
CA ALA A 176 -7.43 8.80 24.10
C ALA A 176 -8.67 9.48 24.73
N THR A 177 -9.09 8.99 25.91
CA THR A 177 -10.44 9.30 26.42
C THR A 177 -10.60 10.73 26.90
N GLY A 178 -11.44 11.49 26.19
CA GLY A 178 -11.63 12.92 26.38
C GLY A 178 -10.59 13.82 25.72
N ALA A 179 -9.75 13.30 24.82
CA ALA A 179 -8.80 14.10 24.06
C ALA A 179 -9.49 14.89 22.92
N THR A 180 -9.19 16.19 22.81
CA THR A 180 -9.60 17.04 21.67
C THR A 180 -8.51 17.17 20.60
N ALA A 181 -7.28 16.79 20.93
CA ALA A 181 -6.13 16.70 20.03
C ALA A 181 -5.16 15.62 20.54
N LEU A 182 -4.51 14.88 19.64
CA LEU A 182 -3.48 13.90 19.98
C LEU A 182 -2.13 14.32 19.37
N THR A 183 -1.12 14.46 20.22
CA THR A 183 0.28 14.72 19.85
C THR A 183 1.08 13.42 19.93
N VAL A 184 1.89 13.13 18.91
CA VAL A 184 2.73 11.92 18.86
C VAL A 184 4.15 12.27 18.40
N THR A 185 5.16 11.78 19.12
CA THR A 185 6.59 12.01 18.81
C THR A 185 7.44 10.77 19.12
N PRO A 186 8.58 10.54 18.44
CA PRO A 186 9.11 11.26 17.28
C PRO A 186 8.30 10.97 16.00
N GLY A 187 8.80 11.41 14.85
CA GLY A 187 8.20 11.14 13.54
C GLY A 187 7.02 12.03 13.13
N ALA A 188 6.34 12.67 14.10
CA ALA A 188 5.23 13.61 13.88
C ALA A 188 4.15 13.09 12.90
N PRO A 189 3.58 11.90 13.14
CA PRO A 189 2.53 11.33 12.30
C PRO A 189 1.29 12.22 12.25
N ARG A 190 0.53 12.13 11.15
CA ARG A 190 -0.78 12.77 11.03
C ARG A 190 -1.75 12.10 12.00
N THR A 191 -2.27 12.85 12.97
CA THR A 191 -3.32 12.35 13.87
C THR A 191 -4.70 12.78 13.39
N SER A 192 -5.67 11.88 13.51
CA SER A 192 -7.07 12.13 13.14
C SER A 192 -8.02 11.34 14.03
N VAL A 193 -9.21 11.89 14.30
CA VAL A 193 -10.28 11.14 14.98
C VAL A 193 -10.86 10.13 13.99
N ARG A 194 -10.97 8.86 14.41
CA ARG A 194 -11.61 7.79 13.65
C ARG A 194 -13.07 7.61 14.08
N ASP A 195 -13.30 7.45 15.39
CA ASP A 195 -14.62 7.30 15.99
C ASP A 195 -14.53 7.55 17.51
N GLY A 196 -15.33 8.48 18.03
CA GLY A 196 -15.34 8.87 19.44
C GLY A 196 -13.95 9.16 20.02
N ASP A 197 -13.58 8.40 21.06
CA ASP A 197 -12.26 8.46 21.72
C ASP A 197 -11.11 7.82 20.91
N VAL A 198 -11.38 7.21 19.75
CA VAL A 198 -10.38 6.47 18.94
C VAL A 198 -9.79 7.37 17.86
N TRP A 199 -8.47 7.48 17.88
CA TRP A 199 -7.63 8.22 16.94
C TRP A 199 -6.83 7.26 16.07
N ASN A 200 -6.63 7.65 14.81
CA ASN A 200 -5.52 7.14 13.99
C ASN A 200 -4.27 7.99 14.26
N ALA A 201 -3.09 7.37 14.18
CA ALA A 201 -1.81 8.06 14.07
C ALA A 201 -1.06 7.46 12.87
N ASP A 202 -0.96 8.26 11.82
CA ASP A 202 -0.54 7.85 10.48
C ASP A 202 0.91 8.26 10.23
N PHE A 203 1.83 7.30 10.34
CA PHE A 203 3.27 7.50 10.20
C PHE A 203 3.73 7.26 8.76
N THR A 204 4.68 8.06 8.28
CA THR A 204 5.56 7.63 7.18
C THR A 204 6.53 6.55 7.68
N PHE A 205 7.21 5.86 6.76
CA PHE A 205 8.25 4.91 7.14
C PHE A 205 9.35 5.55 8.01
N GLU A 206 9.81 6.75 7.65
CA GLU A 206 10.84 7.49 8.39
C GLU A 206 10.37 7.87 9.79
N GLY A 207 9.09 8.23 9.93
CA GLY A 207 8.50 8.56 11.22
C GLY A 207 8.41 7.35 12.16
N LEU A 208 7.94 6.20 11.63
CA LEU A 208 7.90 4.95 12.38
C LEU A 208 9.32 4.46 12.74
N ARG A 209 10.25 4.52 11.78
CA ARG A 209 11.66 4.18 11.96
C ARG A 209 12.33 5.06 13.03
N ALA A 210 12.07 6.36 13.04
CA ALA A 210 12.59 7.26 14.07
C ALA A 210 12.10 6.88 15.49
N GLY A 211 10.88 6.37 15.62
CA GLY A 211 10.38 5.80 16.87
C GLY A 211 11.12 4.53 17.30
N ALA A 212 11.42 3.64 16.34
CA ALA A 212 12.21 2.43 16.59
C ALA A 212 13.68 2.76 16.93
N ASP A 213 14.26 3.77 16.27
CA ASP A 213 15.60 4.29 16.54
C ASP A 213 15.74 4.91 17.94
N ALA A 214 14.67 5.56 18.43
CA ALA A 214 14.57 6.08 19.79
C ALA A 214 14.14 5.02 20.83
N ALA A 215 13.82 3.79 20.39
CA ALA A 215 13.16 2.73 21.17
C ALA A 215 11.85 3.17 21.88
N ALA A 216 11.25 4.29 21.47
CA ALA A 216 10.13 4.92 22.15
C ALA A 216 9.35 5.85 21.22
N VAL A 217 8.02 5.73 21.27
CA VAL A 217 7.06 6.71 20.76
C VAL A 217 6.18 7.18 21.92
N ARG A 218 6.15 8.49 22.12
CA ARG A 218 5.33 9.21 23.09
C ARG A 218 4.02 9.62 22.43
N PHE A 219 2.91 9.27 23.04
CA PHE A 219 1.56 9.73 22.71
C PHE A 219 1.05 10.62 23.84
N SER A 220 0.45 11.77 23.54
CA SER A 220 -0.01 12.69 24.58
C SER A 220 -1.17 13.60 24.18
N PHE A 221 -1.95 14.03 25.18
CA PHE A 221 -2.99 15.05 25.04
C PHE A 221 -3.14 15.87 26.33
N GLN A 222 -3.83 17.01 26.28
CA GLN A 222 -4.12 17.84 27.46
C GLN A 222 -5.49 17.51 28.06
N ASP A 223 -5.50 17.11 29.34
CA ASP A 223 -6.70 16.86 30.16
C ASP A 223 -6.82 18.03 31.16
N GLY A 224 -7.48 19.10 30.71
CA GLY A 224 -7.45 20.40 31.40
C GLY A 224 -6.03 20.98 31.41
N ALA A 225 -5.47 21.18 32.60
CA ALA A 225 -4.09 21.63 32.80
C ALA A 225 -3.08 20.47 32.99
N THR A 226 -3.51 19.20 32.83
CA THR A 226 -2.64 18.04 33.01
C THR A 226 -2.36 17.35 31.69
N GLU A 227 -1.10 17.28 31.28
CA GLU A 227 -0.72 16.46 30.15
C GLU A 227 -0.86 14.97 30.49
N ARG A 228 -1.62 14.23 29.69
CA ARG A 228 -1.70 12.76 29.75
C ARG A 228 -0.71 12.20 28.76
N VAL A 229 0.20 11.35 29.22
CA VAL A 229 1.28 10.77 28.41
C VAL A 229 1.26 9.24 28.48
N LYS A 230 1.43 8.61 27.31
CA LYS A 230 1.77 7.19 27.15
C LYS A 230 3.07 7.09 26.37
N VAL A 231 3.89 6.08 26.67
CA VAL A 231 5.03 5.69 25.85
C VAL A 231 4.85 4.24 25.43
N ALA A 232 5.19 3.90 24.20
CA ALA A 232 5.26 2.52 23.70
C ALA A 232 6.51 2.35 22.81
N THR A 233 7.06 1.15 22.75
CA THR A 233 8.29 0.85 21.99
C THR A 233 7.93 0.18 20.67
N PRO A 234 8.23 0.79 19.50
CA PRO A 234 8.10 0.11 18.22
C PRO A 234 8.94 -1.16 18.17
N SER A 235 8.33 -2.21 17.64
CA SER A 235 8.86 -3.55 17.49
C SER A 235 8.41 -4.11 16.15
N PHE A 236 9.20 -5.00 15.55
CA PHE A 236 8.85 -5.64 14.29
C PHE A 236 8.71 -7.14 14.52
N VAL A 237 7.47 -7.63 14.40
CA VAL A 237 7.06 -8.99 14.79
C VAL A 237 7.10 -9.91 13.58
N VAL A 238 7.73 -11.06 13.74
CA VAL A 238 7.88 -12.08 12.69
C VAL A 238 6.73 -13.07 12.77
N SER A 239 6.09 -13.34 11.63
CA SER A 239 5.09 -14.40 11.44
C SER A 239 5.39 -15.18 10.15
N ALA A 240 4.63 -16.24 9.87
CA ALA A 240 4.84 -17.06 8.68
C ALA A 240 3.55 -17.68 8.15
N GLU A 241 3.55 -17.98 6.85
CA GLU A 241 2.52 -18.80 6.20
C GLU A 241 2.85 -20.30 6.29
N GLY A 242 4.13 -20.65 6.44
CA GLY A 242 4.57 -22.04 6.64
C GLY A 242 5.98 -22.33 6.12
N ILE A 243 6.22 -23.60 5.84
CA ILE A 243 7.49 -24.17 5.38
C ILE A 243 7.23 -25.32 4.39
N THR A 244 8.03 -25.46 3.33
CA THR A 244 7.85 -26.47 2.27
C THR A 244 9.18 -26.97 1.69
N ARG A 245 9.11 -28.05 0.88
CA ARG A 245 10.16 -28.53 -0.04
C ARG A 245 9.76 -28.42 -1.53
N GLU A 246 8.52 -28.01 -1.79
CA GLU A 246 7.99 -27.76 -3.14
C GLU A 246 8.37 -26.34 -3.60
N ASP A 247 8.00 -25.96 -4.82
CA ASP A 247 8.25 -24.60 -5.31
C ASP A 247 7.49 -23.57 -4.45
N ALA A 248 8.19 -22.53 -3.99
CA ALA A 248 7.65 -21.54 -3.07
C ALA A 248 6.52 -20.69 -3.69
N TYR A 249 6.49 -20.55 -5.02
CA TYR A 249 5.44 -19.84 -5.76
C TYR A 249 4.31 -20.76 -6.22
N GLU A 250 4.49 -22.08 -6.24
CA GLU A 250 3.37 -23.03 -6.38
C GLU A 250 2.59 -23.16 -5.05
N VAL A 251 3.30 -23.27 -3.92
CA VAL A 251 2.69 -23.35 -2.58
C VAL A 251 2.14 -22.00 -2.11
N TRP A 252 2.89 -20.92 -2.30
CA TRP A 252 2.49 -19.56 -1.96
C TRP A 252 2.59 -18.66 -3.20
N PRO A 253 1.59 -18.69 -4.09
CA PRO A 253 1.59 -17.87 -5.30
C PRO A 253 1.71 -16.38 -4.99
N PRO A 254 2.26 -15.58 -5.93
CA PRO A 254 2.21 -14.13 -5.85
C PRO A 254 0.78 -13.64 -5.65
N GLU A 255 0.56 -12.76 -4.66
CA GLU A 255 -0.75 -12.14 -4.46
C GLU A 255 -1.23 -11.48 -5.77
N GLN A 256 -2.47 -11.75 -6.14
CA GLN A 256 -3.19 -11.08 -7.21
C GLN A 256 -4.21 -10.12 -6.60
N CYS A 257 -4.83 -9.24 -7.40
CA CYS A 257 -6.01 -8.52 -6.93
C CYS A 257 -7.11 -9.53 -6.56
N VAL A 258 -7.82 -9.27 -5.46
CA VAL A 258 -8.94 -10.09 -4.99
C VAL A 258 -10.22 -9.29 -5.25
N ASP A 259 -11.22 -9.91 -5.87
CA ASP A 259 -12.47 -9.25 -6.28
C ASP A 259 -13.14 -8.44 -5.15
N ALA A 260 -13.11 -8.94 -3.91
CA ALA A 260 -13.67 -8.24 -2.74
C ALA A 260 -12.88 -6.97 -2.35
N VAL A 261 -11.58 -6.91 -2.64
CA VAL A 261 -10.75 -5.70 -2.46
C VAL A 261 -11.07 -4.72 -3.57
N GLN A 262 -11.15 -5.17 -4.83
CA GLN A 262 -11.54 -4.34 -5.98
C GLN A 262 -12.93 -3.72 -5.77
N GLN A 263 -13.95 -4.52 -5.48
CA GLN A 263 -15.33 -4.07 -5.22
C GLN A 263 -15.42 -3.07 -4.06
N CYS A 264 -14.54 -3.18 -3.06
CA CYS A 264 -14.46 -2.19 -2.00
C CYS A 264 -13.85 -0.87 -2.48
N LEU A 265 -12.78 -0.91 -3.29
CA LEU A 265 -12.14 0.26 -3.88
C LEU A 265 -13.09 0.98 -4.86
N ASP A 266 -13.79 0.23 -5.72
CA ASP A 266 -14.81 0.74 -6.64
C ASP A 266 -15.99 1.37 -5.89
N GLY A 267 -16.32 0.83 -4.71
CA GLY A 267 -17.35 1.32 -3.81
C GLY A 267 -16.95 2.50 -2.92
N LEU A 268 -15.71 3.01 -2.99
CA LEU A 268 -15.30 4.19 -2.22
C LEU A 268 -15.94 5.46 -2.79
N ALA A 269 -16.41 6.34 -1.90
CA ALA A 269 -16.99 7.61 -2.30
C ALA A 269 -15.96 8.46 -3.09
N PRO A 270 -16.35 9.12 -4.20
CA PRO A 270 -15.44 9.98 -4.97
C PRO A 270 -14.76 11.03 -4.09
N GLY A 271 -13.43 11.08 -4.16
CA GLY A 271 -12.61 11.93 -3.30
C GLY A 271 -12.02 11.23 -2.07
N ASN A 272 -12.49 10.02 -1.70
CA ASN A 272 -11.85 9.26 -0.63
C ASN A 272 -10.47 8.76 -1.07
N THR A 273 -9.46 9.07 -0.26
CA THR A 273 -8.06 8.68 -0.44
C THR A 273 -7.57 7.68 0.61
N ASP A 274 -8.44 7.27 1.54
CA ASP A 274 -8.14 6.34 2.62
C ASP A 274 -8.72 4.96 2.29
N THR A 275 -7.84 4.05 1.88
CA THR A 275 -8.22 2.70 1.43
C THR A 275 -8.25 1.67 2.56
N SER A 276 -8.03 2.08 3.82
CA SER A 276 -7.85 1.17 4.96
C SER A 276 -9.09 0.38 5.40
N SER A 277 -10.23 0.59 4.74
CA SER A 277 -11.42 -0.25 4.80
C SER A 277 -11.38 -1.46 3.86
N CYS A 278 -10.55 -1.43 2.81
CA CYS A 278 -10.57 -2.39 1.70
C CYS A 278 -9.44 -3.44 1.75
N GLY A 279 -8.33 -3.16 2.43
CA GLY A 279 -7.25 -4.13 2.60
C GLY A 279 -5.99 -3.56 3.24
N SER A 280 -4.94 -4.38 3.26
CA SER A 280 -3.57 -3.92 3.50
C SER A 280 -3.03 -3.10 2.31
N TYR A 281 -1.96 -2.36 2.52
CA TYR A 281 -1.23 -1.66 1.45
C TYR A 281 -0.94 -2.57 0.24
N ARG A 282 -0.46 -3.81 0.47
CA ARG A 282 -0.15 -4.73 -0.63
C ARG A 282 -1.39 -5.23 -1.36
N GLN A 283 -2.47 -5.55 -0.65
CA GLN A 283 -3.73 -5.96 -1.28
C GLN A 283 -4.31 -4.85 -2.16
N VAL A 284 -4.36 -3.61 -1.65
CA VAL A 284 -4.80 -2.44 -2.40
C VAL A 284 -3.87 -2.16 -3.58
N GLN A 285 -2.55 -2.14 -3.36
CA GLN A 285 -1.57 -1.98 -4.43
C GLN A 285 -1.64 -3.08 -5.50
N LYS A 286 -2.10 -4.30 -5.19
CA LYS A 286 -2.27 -5.36 -6.21
C LYS A 286 -3.50 -5.15 -7.10
N CYS A 287 -4.51 -4.43 -6.61
CA CYS A 287 -5.66 -3.98 -7.41
C CYS A 287 -5.38 -2.65 -8.14
N ASN A 288 -4.68 -1.71 -7.49
CA ASN A 288 -4.20 -0.47 -8.10
C ASN A 288 -3.01 -0.70 -9.06
N SER A 289 -2.39 -1.88 -9.07
CA SER A 289 -1.25 -2.20 -9.94
C SER A 289 -1.70 -2.46 -11.37
N PRO A 290 -1.04 -1.85 -12.39
CA PRO A 290 -1.44 -2.00 -13.78
C PRO A 290 -1.23 -3.40 -14.38
N ALA A 291 -0.75 -4.39 -13.61
CA ALA A 291 -0.63 -5.79 -14.03
C ALA A 291 -1.96 -6.38 -14.55
N ARG A 292 -3.09 -5.91 -14.00
CA ARG A 292 -4.39 -5.90 -14.67
C ARG A 292 -5.12 -4.60 -14.33
N LEU A 293 -4.76 -3.50 -14.97
CA LEU A 293 -5.76 -2.43 -15.11
C LEU A 293 -7.02 -3.03 -15.75
N PRO A 294 -8.22 -2.67 -15.29
CA PRO A 294 -9.37 -2.73 -16.18
C PRO A 294 -9.01 -1.93 -17.43
N GLN A 295 -9.35 -2.48 -18.60
CA GLN A 295 -9.38 -1.69 -19.82
C GLN A 295 -10.62 -0.79 -19.76
N LEU A 296 -10.61 0.18 -18.83
CA LEU A 296 -11.61 1.22 -18.67
C LEU A 296 -11.81 1.84 -20.07
N GLY A 297 -13.05 1.79 -20.57
CA GLY A 297 -13.37 1.98 -21.99
C GLY A 297 -13.78 0.71 -22.75
N LEU A 298 -13.77 -0.47 -22.13
CA LEU A 298 -14.40 -1.70 -22.65
C LEU A 298 -15.66 -2.11 -21.88
N ALA A 299 -15.81 -1.73 -20.60
CA ALA A 299 -17.08 -1.81 -19.90
C ALA A 299 -17.86 -0.48 -20.07
N PRO A 300 -19.13 -0.50 -20.51
CA PRO A 300 -19.91 0.73 -20.73
C PRO A 300 -20.10 1.59 -19.47
N ASP A 301 -20.21 0.93 -18.31
CA ASP A 301 -20.50 1.59 -17.04
C ASP A 301 -19.34 2.50 -16.60
N ASP A 302 -18.09 2.12 -16.89
CA ASP A 302 -16.88 2.88 -16.52
C ASP A 302 -16.81 4.26 -17.19
N GLN A 303 -17.24 4.36 -18.46
CA GLN A 303 -17.23 5.63 -19.19
C GLN A 303 -18.53 6.43 -19.04
N THR A 304 -19.63 5.81 -18.59
CA THR A 304 -20.97 6.44 -18.49
C THR A 304 -20.95 7.79 -17.75
N ALA A 305 -20.17 7.94 -16.67
CA ALA A 305 -20.07 9.21 -15.95
C ALA A 305 -19.38 10.32 -16.77
N LEU A 306 -18.36 9.96 -17.56
CA LEU A 306 -17.61 10.88 -18.42
C LEU A 306 -18.42 11.26 -19.66
N GLU A 307 -19.08 10.27 -20.29
CA GLU A 307 -20.00 10.49 -21.41
C GLU A 307 -21.17 11.40 -21.00
N ALA A 308 -21.79 11.15 -19.83
CA ALA A 308 -22.88 11.99 -19.32
C ALA A 308 -22.43 13.43 -19.05
N ALA A 309 -21.22 13.63 -18.49
CA ALA A 309 -20.66 14.97 -18.28
C ALA A 309 -20.38 15.71 -19.61
N VAL A 310 -19.84 15.01 -20.61
CA VAL A 310 -19.60 15.55 -21.95
C VAL A 310 -20.90 15.85 -22.68
N ALA A 311 -21.91 14.97 -22.59
CA ALA A 311 -23.23 15.19 -23.17
C ALA A 311 -23.95 16.39 -22.53
N ALA A 312 -23.88 16.53 -21.20
CA ALA A 312 -24.45 17.65 -20.46
C ALA A 312 -23.78 18.99 -20.82
N ALA A 313 -22.46 19.01 -21.03
CA ALA A 313 -21.74 20.17 -21.51
C ALA A 313 -22.17 20.56 -22.94
N ASN A 314 -22.16 19.60 -23.88
CA ASN A 314 -22.58 19.84 -25.27
C ASN A 314 -24.03 20.32 -25.39
N ALA A 315 -24.94 19.86 -24.53
CA ALA A 315 -26.34 20.30 -24.50
C ALA A 315 -26.53 21.78 -24.13
N GLN A 316 -25.50 22.45 -23.61
CA GLN A 316 -25.50 23.89 -23.27
C GLN A 316 -24.74 24.75 -24.30
N LEU A 317 -24.04 24.15 -25.26
CA LEU A 317 -23.24 24.87 -26.25
C LEU A 317 -24.08 25.52 -27.35
N THR A 318 -23.51 26.57 -27.94
CA THR A 318 -24.04 27.18 -29.16
C THR A 318 -23.55 26.44 -30.41
N ALA A 319 -24.32 26.50 -31.49
CA ALA A 319 -23.99 25.81 -32.74
C ALA A 319 -22.62 26.25 -33.29
N GLY A 320 -21.77 25.26 -33.60
CA GLY A 320 -20.37 25.46 -34.01
C GLY A 320 -19.35 25.31 -32.87
N ALA A 321 -19.77 25.01 -31.63
CA ALA A 321 -18.89 24.58 -30.54
C ALA A 321 -19.19 23.13 -30.12
N SER A 322 -18.17 22.40 -29.65
CA SER A 322 -18.32 21.05 -29.11
C SER A 322 -17.25 20.70 -28.07
N VAL A 323 -17.59 19.85 -27.11
CA VAL A 323 -16.67 19.18 -26.18
C VAL A 323 -16.57 17.70 -26.53
N THR A 324 -15.37 17.12 -26.52
CA THR A 324 -15.21 15.65 -26.42
C THR A 324 -14.20 15.31 -25.33
N ALA A 325 -14.29 14.10 -24.78
CA ALA A 325 -13.26 13.53 -23.90
C ALA A 325 -12.71 12.24 -24.52
N LYS A 326 -11.42 11.98 -24.31
CA LYS A 326 -10.71 10.78 -24.76
C LYS A 326 -9.77 10.35 -23.63
N ASP A 327 -9.70 9.06 -23.32
CA ASP A 327 -8.66 8.53 -22.43
C ASP A 327 -7.54 7.83 -23.20
N PHE A 328 -6.33 7.93 -22.69
CA PHE A 328 -5.12 7.34 -23.23
C PHE A 328 -4.34 6.66 -22.11
N TYR A 329 -3.95 5.42 -22.33
CA TYR A 329 -3.03 4.73 -21.42
C TYR A 329 -1.58 5.09 -21.75
N VAL A 330 -0.80 5.42 -20.71
CA VAL A 330 0.60 5.82 -20.82
C VAL A 330 1.48 4.66 -20.35
N GLN A 331 1.74 3.69 -21.23
CA GLN A 331 2.60 2.55 -20.88
C GLN A 331 4.04 3.01 -20.57
N ALA A 332 4.43 2.92 -19.30
CA ALA A 332 5.78 3.23 -18.85
C ALA A 332 6.63 1.95 -18.74
N PHE A 333 7.76 1.88 -19.45
CA PHE A 333 8.71 0.76 -19.37
C PHE A 333 9.66 0.83 -18.16
N SER A 334 9.27 1.55 -17.10
CA SER A 334 10.09 1.74 -15.90
C SER A 334 9.22 1.94 -14.66
N ALA A 335 9.74 1.61 -13.49
CA ALA A 335 9.06 1.72 -12.19
C ALA A 335 8.74 3.17 -11.74
N ARG A 336 8.98 4.18 -12.58
CA ARG A 336 8.66 5.59 -12.33
C ARG A 336 7.67 6.08 -13.38
N ALA A 337 6.57 6.67 -12.93
CA ALA A 337 5.62 7.35 -13.81
C ALA A 337 6.34 8.42 -14.66
N PRO A 338 6.07 8.51 -15.97
CA PRO A 338 6.66 9.54 -16.83
C PRO A 338 6.19 10.94 -16.40
N SER A 339 6.93 11.97 -16.79
CA SER A 339 6.52 13.36 -16.55
C SER A 339 5.42 13.78 -17.53
N LEU A 340 4.53 14.69 -17.11
CA LEU A 340 3.56 15.35 -17.99
C LEU A 340 4.22 15.86 -19.29
N GLU A 341 5.41 16.44 -19.21
CA GLU A 341 6.23 16.87 -20.35
C GLU A 341 6.46 15.77 -21.41
N LEU A 342 6.78 14.55 -20.97
CA LEU A 342 6.99 13.39 -21.85
C LEU A 342 5.67 12.84 -22.40
N VAL A 343 4.62 12.85 -21.58
CA VAL A 343 3.27 12.40 -21.95
C VAL A 343 2.63 13.33 -22.99
N THR A 344 2.77 14.65 -22.81
CA THR A 344 2.39 15.64 -23.82
C THR A 344 3.12 15.38 -25.13
N ARG A 345 4.44 15.15 -25.11
CA ARG A 345 5.22 14.86 -26.32
C ARG A 345 4.74 13.58 -27.04
N ALA A 346 4.26 12.59 -26.30
CA ALA A 346 3.61 11.42 -26.91
C ALA A 346 2.26 11.77 -27.55
N TYR A 347 1.41 12.55 -26.88
CA TYR A 347 0.12 12.98 -27.43
C TYR A 347 0.27 13.92 -28.67
N GLU A 348 1.28 14.79 -28.66
CA GLU A 348 1.65 15.62 -29.83
C GLU A 348 2.05 14.78 -31.05
N PHE A 349 2.55 13.55 -30.85
CA PHE A 349 2.83 12.62 -31.94
C PHE A 349 1.54 12.12 -32.59
N GLU A 350 0.50 11.82 -31.82
CA GLU A 350 -0.81 11.42 -32.37
C GLU A 350 -1.47 12.58 -33.12
N LEU A 351 -1.30 13.81 -32.65
CA LEU A 351 -1.72 15.05 -33.34
C LEU A 351 -0.82 15.47 -34.52
N ARG A 352 -0.06 14.52 -35.11
CA ARG A 352 0.92 14.71 -36.19
C ARG A 352 0.46 15.57 -37.38
N ASN A 353 -0.85 15.60 -37.67
CA ASN A 353 -1.44 16.31 -38.81
C ASN A 353 -2.07 17.68 -38.44
N GLU A 354 -2.13 18.05 -37.16
CA GLU A 354 -2.84 19.25 -36.68
C GLU A 354 -1.90 20.39 -36.21
N ALA A 355 -0.59 20.13 -36.18
CA ALA A 355 0.47 21.04 -35.74
C ALA A 355 0.17 21.72 -34.38
N PRO A 356 0.04 20.94 -33.28
CA PRO A 356 -0.29 21.49 -31.97
C PRO A 356 0.78 22.45 -31.44
N VAL A 357 0.32 23.51 -30.80
CA VAL A 357 1.13 24.50 -30.08
C VAL A 357 0.84 24.39 -28.59
N ARG A 358 1.89 24.33 -27.77
CA ARG A 358 1.76 24.31 -26.30
C ARG A 358 1.41 25.69 -25.77
N VAL A 359 0.33 25.79 -24.99
CA VAL A 359 -0.02 27.01 -24.24
C VAL A 359 0.73 27.03 -22.90
N GLY A 360 0.87 25.87 -22.25
CA GLY A 360 1.62 25.71 -21.01
C GLY A 360 0.93 24.78 -20.01
N THR A 361 1.59 24.52 -18.87
CA THR A 361 0.97 23.85 -17.72
C THR A 361 -0.11 24.75 -17.10
N LEU A 362 -1.21 24.15 -16.63
CA LEU A 362 -2.30 24.88 -15.99
C LEU A 362 -2.35 24.64 -14.48
N THR A 363 -2.73 25.69 -13.75
CA THR A 363 -3.25 25.55 -12.38
C THR A 363 -4.69 25.03 -12.42
N ARG A 364 -5.21 24.52 -11.30
CA ARG A 364 -6.61 24.07 -11.23
C ARG A 364 -7.60 25.18 -11.62
N ALA A 365 -7.39 26.40 -11.12
CA ALA A 365 -8.20 27.56 -11.48
C ALA A 365 -8.15 27.88 -12.99
N ALA A 366 -6.96 27.93 -13.59
CA ALA A 366 -6.82 28.22 -15.02
C ALA A 366 -7.43 27.13 -15.92
N LEU A 367 -7.44 25.87 -15.47
CA LEU A 367 -8.17 24.79 -16.13
C LEU A 367 -9.69 24.96 -15.98
N ASP A 368 -10.18 25.23 -14.76
CA ASP A 368 -11.60 25.43 -14.50
C ASP A 368 -12.14 26.63 -15.31
N ASP A 369 -11.42 27.75 -15.36
CA ASP A 369 -11.76 28.93 -16.18
C ASP A 369 -11.83 28.59 -17.68
N ALA A 370 -10.85 27.83 -18.19
CA ALA A 370 -10.81 27.43 -19.60
C ALA A 370 -11.94 26.44 -19.98
N LEU A 371 -12.45 25.68 -19.02
CA LEU A 371 -13.59 24.77 -19.19
C LEU A 371 -14.95 25.46 -19.01
N ASP A 372 -15.01 26.62 -18.33
CA ASP A 372 -16.27 27.31 -18.01
C ASP A 372 -17.01 27.78 -19.27
N GLY A 373 -16.27 28.38 -20.21
CA GLY A 373 -16.80 28.84 -21.50
C GLY A 373 -17.34 27.73 -22.41
N TYR A 374 -17.16 26.46 -22.02
CA TYR A 374 -17.69 25.28 -22.69
C TYR A 374 -18.62 24.45 -21.79
N HIS A 375 -19.01 24.97 -20.61
CA HIS A 375 -19.78 24.26 -19.58
C HIS A 375 -19.14 22.93 -19.12
N ALA A 376 -17.83 22.77 -19.34
CA ALA A 376 -17.11 21.50 -19.27
C ALA A 376 -16.44 21.23 -17.90
N LYS A 377 -16.58 22.12 -16.91
CA LYS A 377 -16.07 21.91 -15.53
C LYS A 377 -16.46 20.53 -14.94
N PRO A 378 -17.69 19.98 -15.13
CA PRO A 378 -18.06 18.66 -14.62
C PRO A 378 -17.31 17.47 -15.26
N VAL A 379 -16.67 17.67 -16.42
CA VAL A 379 -15.88 16.61 -17.09
C VAL A 379 -14.62 16.26 -16.28
N VAL A 380 -14.11 17.19 -15.45
CA VAL A 380 -12.93 16.95 -14.61
C VAL A 380 -13.21 15.97 -13.44
N PRO A 381 -14.22 16.18 -12.56
CA PRO A 381 -14.54 15.19 -11.53
C PRO A 381 -15.01 13.86 -12.12
N ALA A 382 -15.65 13.86 -13.30
CA ALA A 382 -15.94 12.62 -14.02
C ALA A 382 -14.64 11.90 -14.44
N ALA A 383 -13.66 12.60 -15.03
CA ALA A 383 -12.35 12.03 -15.35
C ALA A 383 -11.59 11.54 -14.09
N GLN A 384 -11.66 12.29 -12.98
CA GLN A 384 -11.10 11.89 -11.69
C GLN A 384 -11.78 10.62 -11.12
N GLN A 385 -13.06 10.40 -11.42
CA GLN A 385 -13.79 9.16 -11.09
C GLN A 385 -13.36 8.01 -12.00
N VAL A 386 -13.38 8.16 -13.32
CA VAL A 386 -12.98 7.08 -14.27
C VAL A 386 -11.53 6.63 -14.04
N VAL A 387 -10.63 7.54 -13.66
CA VAL A 387 -9.21 7.23 -13.38
C VAL A 387 -8.97 6.90 -11.90
N PHE A 388 -9.99 6.92 -11.06
CA PHE A 388 -9.94 6.69 -9.60
C PHE A 388 -8.90 7.56 -8.86
N GLN A 389 -8.57 8.74 -9.39
CA GLN A 389 -7.50 9.60 -8.86
C GLN A 389 -7.88 11.07 -8.83
N GLN A 390 -7.66 11.70 -7.67
CA GLN A 390 -7.98 13.11 -7.44
C GLN A 390 -6.87 14.05 -7.90
N ALA A 391 -5.61 13.64 -7.76
CA ALA A 391 -4.45 14.45 -8.14
C ALA A 391 -4.07 14.23 -9.62
N PHE A 392 -3.99 15.32 -10.38
CA PHE A 392 -3.52 15.33 -11.75
C PHE A 392 -2.62 16.53 -12.03
N GLN A 393 -1.83 16.45 -13.10
CA GLN A 393 -1.08 17.57 -13.67
C GLN A 393 -1.74 17.98 -14.98
N ALA A 394 -1.95 19.29 -15.20
CA ALA A 394 -2.70 19.80 -16.35
C ALA A 394 -1.80 20.54 -17.36
N MET A 395 -2.08 20.39 -18.65
CA MET A 395 -1.47 21.17 -19.74
C MET A 395 -2.48 21.50 -20.83
N SER A 396 -2.36 22.68 -21.45
CA SER A 396 -3.16 23.07 -22.60
C SER A 396 -2.35 23.04 -23.90
N LEU A 397 -2.93 22.45 -24.94
CA LEU A 397 -2.47 22.50 -26.33
C LEU A 397 -3.55 23.15 -27.21
N THR A 398 -3.15 23.93 -28.21
CA THR A 398 -4.04 24.43 -29.26
C THR A 398 -3.60 23.91 -30.62
N SER A 399 -4.51 23.28 -31.38
CA SER A 399 -4.28 22.79 -32.75
C SER A 399 -5.30 23.37 -33.73
N THR A 400 -5.09 23.18 -35.03
CA THR A 400 -6.08 23.53 -36.08
C THR A 400 -6.46 22.29 -36.86
N ARG A 401 -7.64 21.74 -36.58
CA ARG A 401 -8.19 20.55 -37.25
C ARG A 401 -8.83 20.97 -38.57
N ARG A 402 -8.26 20.52 -39.70
CA ARG A 402 -8.81 20.75 -41.04
C ARG A 402 -9.74 19.61 -41.44
N SER A 403 -11.04 19.87 -41.53
CA SER A 403 -11.98 18.91 -42.11
C SER A 403 -11.76 18.79 -43.63
N PRO A 404 -11.67 17.58 -44.21
CA PRO A 404 -11.55 17.41 -45.67
C PRO A 404 -12.74 17.93 -46.50
N ARG A 405 -13.85 18.31 -45.85
CA ARG A 405 -15.10 18.78 -46.49
C ARG A 405 -15.81 19.91 -45.72
N GLY A 406 -15.12 20.57 -44.78
CA GLY A 406 -15.73 21.57 -43.88
C GLY A 406 -14.76 22.68 -43.49
N PRO A 407 -15.19 23.64 -42.66
CA PRO A 407 -14.33 24.71 -42.17
C PRO A 407 -13.16 24.17 -41.33
N ALA A 408 -12.15 25.01 -41.13
CA ALA A 408 -11.13 24.74 -40.12
C ALA A 408 -11.74 24.94 -38.71
N GLN A 409 -11.41 24.02 -37.81
CA GLN A 409 -11.80 24.11 -36.40
C GLN A 409 -10.55 24.40 -35.56
N SER A 410 -10.67 25.39 -34.67
CA SER A 410 -9.69 25.60 -33.61
C SER A 410 -10.01 24.60 -32.49
N VAL A 411 -9.02 23.81 -32.05
CA VAL A 411 -9.22 22.80 -31.00
C VAL A 411 -8.25 23.07 -29.87
N THR A 412 -8.79 23.30 -28.67
CA THR A 412 -8.00 23.40 -27.43
C THR A 412 -8.11 22.08 -26.69
N SER A 413 -7.01 21.32 -26.61
CA SER A 413 -6.92 20.09 -25.84
C SER A 413 -6.44 20.39 -24.42
N GLN A 414 -7.27 20.12 -23.42
CA GLN A 414 -6.89 20.13 -22.01
C GLN A 414 -6.44 18.72 -21.60
N LEU A 415 -5.15 18.56 -21.38
CA LEU A 415 -4.50 17.30 -20.99
C LEU A 415 -4.53 17.18 -19.46
N LEU A 416 -5.22 16.17 -18.94
CA LEU A 416 -5.27 15.81 -17.53
C LEU A 416 -4.46 14.53 -17.32
N TYR A 417 -3.22 14.67 -16.84
CA TYR A 417 -2.34 13.52 -16.60
C TYR A 417 -2.37 13.09 -15.14
N PHE A 418 -2.70 11.82 -14.90
CA PHE A 418 -2.82 11.18 -13.59
C PHE A 418 -1.60 10.27 -13.38
N PRO A 419 -0.54 10.73 -12.67
CA PRO A 419 0.75 10.04 -12.71
C PRO A 419 0.72 8.66 -12.07
N SER A 420 -0.02 8.49 -10.98
CA SER A 420 -0.10 7.21 -10.25
C SER A 420 -0.92 6.15 -11.00
N ALA A 421 -1.82 6.55 -11.90
CA ALA A 421 -2.56 5.65 -12.79
C ALA A 421 -1.86 5.41 -14.14
N ALA A 422 -0.82 6.20 -14.45
CA ALA A 422 -0.24 6.31 -15.78
C ALA A 422 -1.30 6.50 -16.88
N ARG A 423 -2.28 7.38 -16.63
CA ARG A 423 -3.40 7.68 -17.55
C ARG A 423 -3.43 9.17 -17.90
N LEU A 424 -3.78 9.46 -19.15
CA LEU A 424 -4.03 10.80 -19.67
C LEU A 424 -5.48 10.87 -20.12
N VAL A 425 -6.27 11.79 -19.59
CA VAL A 425 -7.57 12.16 -20.16
C VAL A 425 -7.42 13.48 -20.90
N VAL A 426 -7.85 13.54 -22.15
CA VAL A 426 -7.83 14.76 -22.96
C VAL A 426 -9.25 15.24 -23.20
N ILE A 427 -9.53 16.48 -22.80
CA ILE A 427 -10.78 17.17 -23.09
C ILE A 427 -10.52 18.09 -24.29
N GLU A 428 -11.08 17.77 -25.46
CA GLU A 428 -11.01 18.63 -26.65
C GLU A 428 -12.18 19.62 -26.63
N LEU A 429 -11.84 20.91 -26.60
CA LEU A 429 -12.77 22.04 -26.74
C LEU A 429 -12.61 22.57 -28.17
N ALA A 430 -13.57 22.27 -29.04
CA ALA A 430 -13.51 22.63 -30.45
C ALA A 430 -14.51 23.74 -30.81
N GLN A 431 -14.07 24.68 -31.64
CA GLN A 431 -14.88 25.78 -32.16
C GLN A 431 -14.64 25.99 -33.65
N GLU A 432 -15.72 26.07 -34.43
CA GLU A 432 -15.68 26.41 -35.85
C GLU A 432 -15.20 27.85 -36.04
N GLN A 433 -14.17 28.02 -36.86
CA GLN A 433 -13.76 29.34 -37.30
C GLN A 433 -14.79 29.84 -38.33
N ARG A 434 -15.51 30.92 -37.97
CA ARG A 434 -16.30 31.66 -38.95
C ARG A 434 -15.33 32.29 -39.98
N PRO A 435 -15.67 32.25 -41.28
CA PRO A 435 -14.84 32.81 -42.35
C PRO A 435 -14.83 34.35 -42.35
#